data_AF-A0A942YWG6-F1
#
_entry.id   AF-A0A942YWG6-F1
#
_cell.length_a   1.000
_cell.length_b   1.000
_cell.length_c   1.000
_cell.angle_alpha   90.00
_cell.angle_beta   90.00
_cell.angle_gamma   90.00
#
_symmetry.space_group_name_H-M   'P 1'
#
loop_
_entity.id
_entity.type
_entity.pdbx_description
1 polymer ?
#
loop_
_entity_poly.entity_id
_entity_poly.type
_entity_poly.pdbx_seq_one_letter_code
_entity_poly.pdbx_strand_id
1 'polypeptide(L)' 'MKSTNNRYQNGQMVSIKTTGETVTILKWQYIKNMKRYSYIVKEQPSLFYFEEELEEL' A
#
# COMPACT_ATOMS: atom_id res chain seq x y z
N MET A 1 -8.55 -19.07 9.77
CA MET A 1 -7.74 -17.83 9.77
C MET A 1 -8.21 -16.98 8.61
N LYS A 2 -8.70 -15.75 8.85
CA LYS A 2 -9.09 -14.85 7.75
C LYS A 2 -7.80 -14.37 7.09
N SER A 3 -7.42 -14.96 5.95
CA SER A 3 -6.42 -14.34 5.07
C SER A 3 -6.96 -12.99 4.66
N THR A 4 -6.49 -11.93 5.30
CA THR A 4 -6.64 -10.59 4.75
C THR A 4 -5.91 -10.62 3.40
N ASN A 5 -6.67 -10.48 2.32
CA ASN A 5 -6.16 -10.52 0.94
C ASN A 5 -5.57 -9.14 0.59
N ASN A 6 -4.68 -8.61 1.43
CA ASN A 6 -3.92 -7.42 1.09
C ASN A 6 -2.83 -7.81 0.08
N ARG A 7 -2.77 -7.08 -1.05
CA ARG A 7 -1.83 -7.34 -2.14
C ARG A 7 -0.37 -7.14 -1.73
N TYR A 8 -0.12 -6.16 -0.86
CA TYR A 8 1.19 -5.85 -0.33
C TYR A 8 1.27 -6.05 1.18
N GLN A 9 2.42 -6.52 1.68
CA GLN A 9 2.67 -6.73 3.11
C GLN A 9 3.53 -5.63 3.72
N ASN A 10 3.50 -5.50 5.05
CA ASN A 10 4.39 -4.60 5.77
C ASN A 10 5.86 -5.02 5.54
N GLY A 11 6.71 -4.06 5.21
CA GLY A 11 8.12 -4.25 4.88
C GLY A 11 8.37 -4.57 3.40
N GLN A 12 7.34 -4.71 2.58
CA GLN A 12 7.49 -4.92 1.14
C GLN A 12 7.81 -3.60 0.44
N MET A 13 8.74 -3.63 -0.52
CA MET A 13 9.02 -2.49 -1.39
C MET A 13 8.10 -2.55 -2.60
N VAL A 14 7.52 -1.39 -2.94
CA VAL A 14 6.63 -1.18 -4.07
C VAL A 14 7.03 0.11 -4.78
N SER A 15 6.65 0.27 -6.03
CA SER A 15 6.84 1.52 -6.75
C SER A 15 5.53 2.29 -6.85
N ILE A 16 5.56 3.58 -6.58
CA ILE A 16 4.41 4.46 -6.81
C ILE A 16 4.33 4.72 -8.32
N LYS A 17 3.24 4.33 -8.98
CA LYS A 17 3.08 4.52 -10.44
C LYS A 17 3.12 5.99 -10.85
N THR A 18 2.55 6.86 -10.02
CA THR A 18 2.45 8.31 -10.29
C THR A 18 3.80 9.01 -10.29
N THR A 19 4.67 8.70 -9.31
CA THR A 19 5.96 9.39 -9.14
C THR A 19 7.14 8.58 -9.66
N GLY A 20 6.97 7.26 -9.86
CA GLY A 20 8.06 6.32 -10.14
C GLY A 20 8.97 6.08 -8.92
N GLU A 21 8.54 6.51 -7.73
CA GLU A 21 9.35 6.41 -6.52
C GLU A 21 9.18 5.02 -5.88
N THR A 22 10.29 4.36 -5.60
CA THR A 22 10.29 3.11 -4.84
C THR A 22 10.14 3.42 -3.36
N VAL A 23 9.09 2.88 -2.76
CA VAL A 23 8.72 3.12 -1.38
C VAL A 23 8.46 1.82 -0.62
N THR A 24 8.67 1.86 0.68
CA THR A 24 8.42 0.69 1.54
C THR A 24 7.05 0.76 2.20
N ILE A 25 6.24 -0.30 2.10
CA ILE A 25 4.97 -0.42 2.80
C ILE A 25 5.22 -0.51 4.30
N LEU A 26 4.67 0.43 5.07
CA LEU A 26 4.75 0.46 6.53
C LEU A 26 3.53 -0.21 7.18
N LYS A 27 2.33 0.16 6.72
CA LYS A 27 1.08 -0.42 7.22
C LYS A 27 0.04 -0.41 6.12
N TRP A 28 -0.93 -1.31 6.22
CA TRP A 28 -2.08 -1.33 5.34
C TRP A 28 -3.36 -1.34 6.17
N GLN A 29 -4.42 -0.80 5.61
CA GLN A 29 -5.73 -0.70 6.26
C GLN A 29 -6.82 -0.98 5.25
N TYR A 30 -7.86 -1.68 5.67
CA TYR A 30 -9.03 -1.92 4.84
C TYR A 30 -10.07 -0.81 5.05
N ILE A 31 -10.33 -0.04 4.00
CA ILE A 31 -11.36 1.00 3.98
C ILE A 31 -12.68 0.34 3.58
N LYS A 32 -13.51 0.00 4.58
CA LYS A 32 -14.82 -0.67 4.35
C LYS A 32 -15.73 0.10 3.40
N ASN A 33 -15.69 1.44 3.45
CA ASN A 33 -16.55 2.30 2.63
C ASN A 33 -16.24 2.17 1.13
N MET A 34 -14.97 2.03 0.78
CA MET A 34 -14.51 1.83 -0.61
C MET A 34 -14.32 0.37 -0.97
N LYS A 35 -14.42 -0.54 0.01
CA LYS A 35 -14.05 -1.96 -0.11
C LYS A 35 -12.63 -2.18 -0.65
N ARG A 36 -11.72 -1.24 -0.38
CA ARG A 36 -10.34 -1.20 -0.90
C ARG A 36 -9.32 -1.20 0.24
N TYR A 37 -8.13 -1.71 -0.06
CA TYR A 37 -6.99 -1.62 0.84
C TYR A 37 -6.19 -0.34 0.54
N SER A 38 -5.94 0.44 1.58
CA SER A 38 -5.01 1.57 1.57
C SER A 38 -3.70 1.16 2.21
N TYR A 39 -2.60 1.68 1.71
CA TYR A 39 -1.24 1.39 2.11
C TYR A 39 -0.55 2.69 2.50
N ILE A 40 0.11 2.69 3.64
CA ILE A 40 0.90 3.80 4.13
C ILE A 40 2.35 3.39 4.03
N VAL A 41 3.16 4.29 3.49
CA VAL A 41 4.56 4.04 3.18
C VAL A 41 5.47 4.63 4.24
N LYS A 42 6.68 4.10 4.36
CA LYS A 42 7.66 4.51 5.37
C LYS A 42 8.30 5.85 5.04
N GLU A 43 8.62 6.08 3.77
CA GLU A 43 9.20 7.36 3.32
C GLU A 43 8.24 8.54 3.58
N GLN A 44 6.93 8.33 3.40
CA GLN A 44 5.90 9.34 3.58
C GLN A 44 4.71 8.83 4.42
N PRO A 45 4.83 8.80 5.76
CA PRO A 45 3.78 8.28 6.64
C PRO A 45 2.50 9.14 6.67
N SER A 46 2.57 10.37 6.16
CA SER A 46 1.43 11.28 6.00
C SER A 46 0.61 10.98 4.75
N LEU A 47 1.17 10.25 3.78
CA LEU A 47 0.48 9.86 2.56
C LEU A 47 0.02 8.40 2.65
N PHE A 48 -1.10 8.14 2.01
CA PHE A 48 -1.59 6.79 1.78
C PHE A 48 -1.84 6.61 0.29
N TYR A 49 -1.63 5.39 -0.17
CA TYR A 49 -1.79 4.98 -1.55
C TYR A 49 -2.76 3.80 -1.61
N PHE A 50 -3.50 3.68 -2.70
CA PHE A 50 -4.33 2.50 -2.93
C PHE A 50 -3.54 1.45 -3.70
N GLU A 51 -4.02 0.21 -3.74
CA GLU A 51 -3.33 -0.86 -4.50
C GLU A 51 -3.11 -0.49 -5.98
N GLU A 52 -4.03 0.29 -6.57
CA GLU A 52 -3.98 0.68 -7.98
C GLU A 52 -2.87 1.72 -8.26
N GLU A 53 -2.51 2.51 -7.25
CA GLU A 53 -1.47 3.55 -7.32
C GLU A 53 -0.07 2.95 -7.13
N LEU A 54 0.00 1.72 -6.63
CA LEU A 54 1.22 1.00 -6.34
C LEU A 54 1.47 -0.08 -7.40
N GLU A 55 2.73 -0.38 -7.64
CA GLU A 55 3.17 -1.44 -8.52
C GLU A 55 4.17 -2.32 -7.77
N GLU A 56 4.03 -3.63 -7.93
CA GLU A 56 5.05 -4.55 -7.45
C GLU A 56 6.29 -4.41 -8.35
N LEU A 57 7.47 -4.35 -7.72
CA LEU A 57 8.75 -4.36 -8.40
C LEU A 57 9.11 -5.75 -8.93
#